data_AF-N1WTF3-F1
#
_entry.id   AF-N1WTF3-F1
#
_cell.length_a   1.000
_cell.length_b   1.000
_cell.length_c   1.000
_cell.angle_alpha   90.00
_cell.angle_beta   90.00
_cell.angle_gamma   90.00
#
_symmetry.space_group_name_H-M   'P 1'
#
loop_
_entity.id
_entity.type
_entity.pdbx_description
1 polymer ?
#
loop_
_entity_poly.entity_id
_entity_poly.type
_entity_poly.pdbx_seq_one_letter_code
_entity_poly.pdbx_strand_id
1 'polypeptide(L)'
;MKKTILNTMWFSVIALLLVSCGDDFLVEEPTGNEPTIKQIGEAGAVNPEINGAFMTGVYSTMFTTGTGGTGSQSDFGQKGFDIYSDMLTGDIALTLSTYGWYRAAITEFQAPLDFTQQENYQGWRYYYRVINRSNLVIETVLQEPQPEEEADLM
;
A
#
# COMPACT_ATOMS: atom_id res chain seq x y z
N MET A 1 31.17 26.31 49.53
CA MET A 1 30.48 25.04 49.29
C MET A 1 29.12 25.21 48.61
N LYS A 2 28.17 26.02 49.13
CA LYS A 2 26.87 26.25 48.45
C LYS A 2 26.98 26.85 47.03
N LYS A 3 27.88 27.82 46.80
CA LYS A 3 28.09 28.42 45.46
C LYS A 3 28.70 27.47 44.43
N THR A 4 29.59 26.58 44.87
CA THR A 4 30.21 25.56 44.00
C THR A 4 29.21 24.48 43.59
N ILE A 5 28.34 24.05 44.51
CA ILE A 5 27.25 23.10 44.23
C ILE A 5 26.20 23.71 43.27
N LEU A 6 25.86 24.99 43.46
CA LEU A 6 24.94 25.70 42.58
C LEU A 6 25.50 25.84 41.16
N ASN A 7 26.79 26.17 41.01
CA ASN A 7 27.44 26.25 39.71
C ASN A 7 27.51 24.88 39.00
N THR A 8 27.80 23.80 39.72
CA THR A 8 27.79 22.44 39.13
C THR A 8 26.39 22.00 38.70
N MET A 9 25.34 22.40 39.45
CA MET A 9 23.95 22.11 39.10
C MET A 9 23.49 22.92 37.88
N TRP A 10 23.98 24.15 37.72
CA TRP A 10 23.70 24.97 36.55
C TRP A 10 24.37 24.41 35.28
N PHE A 11 25.60 23.92 35.41
CA PHE A 11 26.33 23.28 34.31
C PHE A 11 25.67 21.98 33.83
N SER A 12 25.13 21.16 34.74
CA SER A 12 24.42 19.93 34.37
C SER A 12 23.06 20.21 33.73
N VAL A 13 22.36 21.27 34.12
CA VAL A 13 21.11 21.71 33.44
C VAL A 13 21.39 22.18 32.01
N ILE A 14 22.47 22.93 31.78
CA ILE A 14 22.87 23.36 30.43
C ILE A 14 23.29 22.16 29.56
N ALA A 15 24.01 21.19 30.13
CA ALA A 15 24.39 19.98 29.42
C ALA A 15 23.16 19.15 29.01
N LEU A 16 22.12 19.09 29.84
CA LEU A 16 20.86 18.40 29.52
C LEU A 16 20.07 19.10 28.39
N LEU A 17 20.17 20.43 28.26
CA LEU A 17 19.53 21.18 27.18
C LEU A 17 20.22 20.99 25.81
N LEU A 18 21.52 20.62 25.81
CA LEU A 18 22.28 20.35 24.58
C LEU A 18 22.11 18.93 24.05
N VAL A 19 21.46 18.03 24.81
CA VAL A 19 21.10 16.66 24.38
C VAL A 19 19.61 16.59 24.00
N SER A 20 18.99 17.72 23.66
CA SER A 20 17.65 17.74 23.07
C SER A 20 17.63 16.87 21.81
N CYS A 21 16.64 15.98 21.71
CA CYS A 21 16.35 15.15 20.53
C CYS A 21 16.46 16.02 19.27
N GLY A 22 17.54 15.89 18.52
CA GLY A 22 17.68 16.49 17.19
C GLY A 22 16.92 15.66 16.16
N ASP A 23 16.44 16.31 15.11
CA ASP A 23 15.71 15.66 14.02
C ASP A 23 16.53 14.54 13.35
N ASP A 24 17.87 14.64 13.38
CA ASP A 24 18.80 13.61 12.89
C ASP A 24 18.68 12.24 13.60
N PHE A 25 18.03 12.17 14.76
CA PHE A 25 17.77 10.90 15.46
C PHE A 25 16.43 10.27 15.09
N LEU A 26 15.57 11.00 14.37
CA LEU A 26 14.26 10.51 13.95
C LEU A 26 14.38 9.90 12.55
N VAL A 27 14.19 8.59 12.47
CA VAL A 27 13.94 7.94 11.19
C VAL A 27 12.49 8.22 10.81
N GLU A 28 12.29 9.25 9.98
CA GLU A 28 10.96 9.65 9.50
C GLU A 28 10.39 8.66 8.47
N GLU A 29 11.26 7.88 7.83
CA GLU A 29 10.84 6.94 6.82
C GLU A 29 10.32 5.62 7.43
N PRO A 30 9.20 5.09 6.92
CA PRO A 30 8.68 3.82 7.38
C PRO A 30 9.65 2.67 7.02
N THR A 31 9.86 1.77 7.97
CA THR A 31 10.63 0.52 7.79
C THR A 31 9.74 -0.67 7.38
N GLY A 32 8.53 -0.38 6.89
CA GLY A 32 7.54 -1.39 6.53
C GLY A 32 7.88 -2.14 5.24
N ASN A 33 7.03 -3.12 4.90
CA ASN A 33 7.18 -3.94 3.69
C ASN A 33 6.91 -3.18 2.38
N GLU A 34 6.38 -1.96 2.45
CA GLU A 34 6.10 -1.13 1.28
C GLU A 34 7.00 0.13 1.33
N PRO A 35 7.99 0.25 0.44
CA PRO A 35 8.86 1.41 0.40
C PRO A 35 8.11 2.66 -0.08
N THR A 36 8.50 3.83 0.42
CA THR A 36 7.94 5.12 0.01
C THR A 36 8.50 5.59 -1.34
N ILE A 37 7.86 6.60 -1.92
CA ILE A 37 8.30 7.20 -3.19
C ILE A 37 9.74 7.72 -3.09
N LYS A 38 10.09 8.39 -1.98
CA LYS A 38 11.45 8.91 -1.72
C LYS A 38 12.48 7.78 -1.69
N GLN A 39 12.20 6.71 -0.95
CA GLN A 39 13.09 5.55 -0.85
C GLN A 39 13.35 4.89 -2.21
N ILE A 40 12.34 4.88 -3.08
CA ILE A 40 12.44 4.27 -4.40
C ILE A 40 13.20 5.18 -5.37
N GLY A 41 12.95 6.49 -5.33
CA GLY A 41 13.71 7.46 -6.11
C GLY A 41 15.20 7.45 -5.75
N GLU A 42 15.52 7.44 -4.46
CA GLU A 42 16.91 7.33 -3.98
C GLU A 42 17.56 6.00 -4.38
N ALA A 43 16.84 4.89 -4.24
CA ALA A 43 17.34 3.59 -4.67
C ALA A 43 17.55 3.54 -6.20
N GLY A 44 16.63 4.10 -6.98
CA GLY A 44 16.71 4.18 -8.44
C GLY A 44 17.88 5.04 -8.93
N ALA A 45 18.25 6.10 -8.20
CA ALA A 45 19.44 6.90 -8.48
C ALA A 45 20.74 6.10 -8.32
N VAL A 46 20.76 5.10 -7.43
CA VAL A 46 21.91 4.20 -7.21
C VAL A 46 21.88 3.03 -8.20
N ASN A 47 20.71 2.46 -8.47
CA ASN A 47 20.53 1.34 -9.40
C ASN A 47 19.32 1.57 -10.32
N PRO A 48 19.55 1.96 -11.59
CA PRO A 48 18.47 2.19 -12.56
C PRO A 48 17.60 0.97 -12.87
N GLU A 49 18.07 -0.26 -12.63
CA GLU A 49 17.27 -1.48 -12.86
C GLU A 49 16.06 -1.58 -11.91
N ILE A 50 16.13 -0.86 -10.78
CA ILE A 50 15.05 -0.81 -9.79
C ILE A 50 13.76 -0.27 -10.42
N ASN A 51 13.84 0.68 -11.34
CA ASN A 51 12.68 1.24 -12.05
C ASN A 51 11.94 0.15 -12.85
N GLY A 52 12.67 -0.71 -13.55
CA GLY A 52 12.11 -1.85 -14.29
C GLY A 52 11.55 -2.94 -13.36
N ALA A 53 12.18 -3.14 -12.20
CA ALA A 53 11.69 -4.06 -11.18
C ALA A 53 10.36 -3.59 -10.58
N PHE A 54 10.19 -2.29 -10.33
CA PHE A 54 8.92 -1.73 -9.84
C PHE A 54 7.80 -1.88 -10.87
N MET A 55 8.05 -1.57 -12.14
CA MET A 55 7.11 -1.84 -13.24
C MET A 55 6.64 -3.30 -13.25
N THR A 56 7.59 -4.23 -13.18
CA THR A 56 7.31 -5.66 -13.12
C THR A 56 6.52 -6.04 -11.86
N GLY A 57 6.84 -5.39 -10.74
CA GLY A 57 6.11 -5.52 -9.48
C GLY A 57 4.64 -5.11 -9.60
N VAL A 58 4.34 -4.01 -10.29
CA VAL A 58 2.95 -3.60 -10.55
C VAL A 58 2.22 -4.67 -11.36
N TYR A 59 2.81 -5.13 -12.47
CA TYR A 59 2.21 -6.21 -13.28
C TYR A 59 2.03 -7.51 -12.49
N SER A 60 2.92 -7.83 -11.56
CA SER A 60 2.80 -9.03 -10.73
C SER A 60 1.53 -9.05 -9.89
N THR A 61 1.03 -7.89 -9.49
CA THR A 61 -0.23 -7.79 -8.74
C THR A 61 -1.44 -8.27 -9.54
N MET A 62 -1.35 -8.30 -10.88
CA MET A 62 -2.45 -8.75 -11.72
C MET A 62 -2.69 -10.26 -11.67
N PHE A 63 -1.71 -11.04 -11.20
CA PHE A 63 -1.78 -12.52 -11.19
C PHE A 63 -1.33 -13.16 -9.87
N THR A 64 -0.96 -12.37 -8.87
CA THR A 64 -0.50 -12.88 -7.56
C THR A 64 -1.69 -13.10 -6.63
N THR A 65 -1.63 -14.13 -5.78
CA THR A 65 -2.65 -14.39 -4.76
C THR A 65 -2.60 -13.39 -3.61
N GLY A 66 -3.76 -13.05 -3.03
CA GLY A 66 -3.86 -12.16 -1.86
C GLY A 66 -3.72 -10.67 -2.18
N THR A 67 -3.96 -10.29 -3.44
CA THR A 67 -3.81 -8.91 -3.90
C THR A 67 -4.96 -8.01 -3.48
N GLY A 68 -6.14 -8.59 -3.25
CA GLY A 68 -7.29 -7.99 -2.57
C GLY A 68 -7.12 -7.94 -1.04
N GLY A 69 -6.01 -8.42 -0.49
CA GLY A 69 -5.69 -8.30 0.93
C GLY A 69 -6.30 -9.39 1.80
N THR A 70 -6.72 -10.51 1.21
CA THR A 70 -7.26 -11.66 1.95
C THR A 70 -6.51 -12.95 1.61
N GLY A 71 -6.72 -14.01 2.39
CA GLY A 71 -6.23 -15.35 2.06
C GLY A 71 -7.20 -16.17 1.19
N SER A 72 -8.18 -15.52 0.56
CA SER A 72 -9.22 -16.22 -0.22
C SER A 72 -8.63 -16.89 -1.46
N GLN A 73 -9.15 -18.05 -1.82
CA GLN A 73 -8.79 -18.76 -3.06
C GLN A 73 -9.29 -18.03 -4.30
N SER A 74 -10.27 -17.13 -4.15
CA SER A 74 -10.75 -16.25 -5.21
C SER A 74 -9.96 -14.93 -5.33
N ASP A 75 -9.05 -14.66 -4.39
CA ASP A 75 -8.21 -13.46 -4.38
C ASP A 75 -6.88 -13.76 -5.10
N PHE A 76 -6.86 -13.64 -6.43
CA PHE A 76 -5.69 -13.92 -7.26
C PHE A 76 -5.46 -12.90 -8.38
N GLY A 77 -5.63 -11.62 -8.04
CA GLY A 77 -5.45 -10.51 -8.97
C GLY A 77 -6.61 -10.34 -9.93
N GLN A 78 -6.34 -9.71 -11.07
CA GLN A 78 -7.35 -9.28 -12.05
C GLN A 78 -8.29 -10.42 -12.44
N LYS A 79 -7.74 -11.62 -12.67
CA LYS A 79 -8.54 -12.76 -13.12
C LYS A 79 -9.53 -13.26 -12.08
N GLY A 80 -9.25 -13.08 -10.78
CA GLY A 80 -10.24 -13.35 -9.74
C GLY A 80 -11.44 -12.40 -9.84
N PHE A 81 -11.17 -11.12 -10.08
CA PHE A 81 -12.20 -10.08 -10.18
C PHE A 81 -12.95 -10.10 -11.51
N ASP A 82 -12.32 -10.49 -12.62
CA ASP A 82 -13.00 -10.74 -13.90
C ASP A 82 -14.07 -11.85 -13.72
N ILE A 83 -13.75 -12.93 -12.98
CA ILE A 83 -14.71 -13.99 -12.67
C ILE A 83 -15.86 -13.48 -11.78
N TYR A 84 -15.55 -12.62 -10.79
CA TYR A 84 -16.60 -11.99 -9.98
C TYR A 84 -17.56 -11.20 -10.88
N SER A 85 -17.05 -10.35 -11.76
CA SER A 85 -17.89 -9.55 -12.65
C SER A 85 -18.73 -10.41 -13.58
N ASP A 86 -18.16 -11.43 -14.22
CA ASP A 86 -18.89 -12.26 -15.17
C ASP A 86 -20.00 -13.10 -14.50
N MET A 87 -19.80 -13.53 -13.26
CA MET A 87 -20.86 -14.19 -12.49
C MET A 87 -21.92 -13.19 -12.01
N LEU A 88 -21.53 -11.96 -11.68
CA LEU A 88 -22.45 -10.89 -11.28
C LEU A 88 -23.24 -10.30 -12.45
N THR A 89 -22.85 -10.47 -13.71
CA THR A 89 -23.73 -10.13 -14.85
C THR A 89 -24.85 -11.15 -15.04
N GLY A 90 -24.72 -12.34 -14.45
CA GLY A 90 -25.67 -13.44 -14.59
C GLY A 90 -25.46 -14.28 -15.85
N ASP A 91 -24.41 -14.02 -16.64
CA ASP A 91 -24.10 -14.77 -17.86
C ASP A 91 -23.32 -16.07 -17.59
N ILE A 92 -22.74 -16.22 -16.39
CA ILE A 92 -22.03 -17.42 -15.94
C ILE A 92 -22.77 -18.08 -14.77
N ALA A 93 -23.08 -19.37 -14.92
CA ALA A 93 -23.69 -20.18 -13.87
C ALA A 93 -22.66 -21.07 -13.15
N LEU A 94 -22.69 -21.07 -11.81
CA LEU A 94 -21.94 -22.03 -10.98
C LEU A 94 -22.70 -23.36 -10.92
N THR A 95 -22.38 -24.27 -11.84
CA THR A 95 -23.11 -25.55 -12.00
C THR A 95 -22.85 -26.56 -10.89
N LEU A 96 -21.68 -26.50 -10.26
CA LEU A 96 -21.27 -27.36 -9.15
C LEU A 96 -20.49 -26.52 -8.12
N SER A 97 -20.86 -26.63 -6.84
CA SER A 97 -20.16 -25.95 -5.75
C SER A 97 -19.79 -26.95 -4.67
N THR A 98 -18.55 -27.46 -4.70
CA THR A 98 -18.04 -28.41 -3.70
C THR A 98 -17.57 -27.71 -2.43
N TYR A 99 -16.89 -26.56 -2.59
CA TYR A 99 -16.27 -25.82 -1.48
C TYR A 99 -17.01 -24.53 -1.11
N GLY A 100 -18.15 -24.24 -1.75
CA GLY A 100 -18.93 -23.03 -1.49
C GLY A 100 -18.34 -21.74 -2.08
N TRP A 101 -17.18 -21.80 -2.74
CA TRP A 101 -16.58 -20.64 -3.40
C TRP A 101 -17.53 -20.05 -4.44
N TYR A 102 -17.56 -18.72 -4.51
CA TYR A 102 -18.40 -17.92 -5.40
C TYR A 102 -19.92 -18.11 -5.22
N ARG A 103 -20.38 -19.00 -4.33
CA ARG A 103 -21.80 -19.35 -4.25
C ARG A 103 -22.64 -18.20 -3.68
N ALA A 104 -22.73 -18.09 -2.36
CA ALA A 104 -23.60 -17.12 -1.71
C ALA A 104 -23.18 -15.68 -2.04
N ALA A 105 -21.88 -15.38 -1.91
CA ALA A 105 -21.35 -14.04 -2.11
C ALA A 105 -21.54 -13.52 -3.54
N ILE A 106 -21.24 -14.33 -4.57
CA ILE A 106 -21.17 -13.87 -5.95
C ILE A 106 -22.40 -14.31 -6.74
N THR A 107 -22.63 -15.61 -6.92
CA THR A 107 -23.70 -16.14 -7.79
C THR A 107 -25.11 -15.95 -7.24
N GLU A 108 -25.26 -15.82 -5.91
CA GLU A 108 -26.53 -15.53 -5.23
C GLU A 108 -26.63 -14.03 -4.85
N PHE A 109 -25.73 -13.19 -5.39
CA PHE A 109 -25.76 -11.73 -5.29
C PHE A 109 -25.72 -11.16 -3.86
N GLN A 110 -25.15 -11.87 -2.89
CA GLN A 110 -25.11 -11.37 -1.51
C GLN A 110 -24.04 -10.30 -1.29
N ALA A 111 -22.86 -10.41 -1.92
CA ALA A 111 -21.77 -9.46 -1.72
C ALA A 111 -22.18 -8.02 -2.06
N PRO A 112 -22.81 -7.70 -3.21
CA PRO A 112 -23.25 -6.32 -3.48
C PRO A 112 -24.24 -5.73 -2.47
N LEU A 113 -24.90 -6.57 -1.67
CA LEU A 113 -25.95 -6.17 -0.72
C LEU A 113 -25.46 -6.11 0.73
N ASP A 114 -24.47 -6.94 1.08
CA ASP A 114 -23.92 -7.05 2.43
C ASP A 114 -22.50 -6.49 2.49
N PHE A 115 -22.35 -5.34 3.16
CA PHE A 115 -21.06 -4.66 3.31
C PHE A 115 -20.05 -5.43 4.19
N THR A 116 -20.49 -6.44 4.94
CA THR A 116 -19.61 -7.28 5.77
C THR A 116 -18.91 -8.37 4.98
N GLN A 117 -19.38 -8.63 3.75
CA GLN A 117 -18.77 -9.58 2.82
C GLN A 117 -17.40 -9.07 2.34
N GLN A 118 -16.41 -9.96 2.43
CA GLN A 118 -15.02 -9.62 2.10
C GLN A 118 -14.79 -9.41 0.60
N GLU A 119 -15.66 -9.92 -0.26
CA GLU A 119 -15.52 -9.81 -1.72
C GLU A 119 -15.58 -8.34 -2.18
N ASN A 120 -16.37 -7.50 -1.53
CA ASN A 120 -16.38 -6.05 -1.77
C ASN A 120 -15.04 -5.41 -1.37
N TYR A 121 -14.55 -5.76 -0.17
CA TYR A 121 -13.26 -5.28 0.33
C TYR A 121 -12.11 -5.70 -0.60
N GLN A 122 -12.11 -6.95 -1.07
CA GLN A 122 -11.09 -7.48 -1.97
C GLN A 122 -10.99 -6.67 -3.25
N GLY A 123 -12.13 -6.45 -3.94
CA GLY A 123 -12.16 -5.68 -5.17
C GLY A 123 -11.68 -4.24 -4.97
N TRP A 124 -12.22 -3.57 -3.95
CA TRP A 124 -11.79 -2.22 -3.58
C TRP A 124 -10.29 -2.14 -3.30
N ARG A 125 -9.80 -2.99 -2.39
CA ARG A 125 -8.41 -2.97 -1.93
C ARG A 125 -7.45 -3.29 -3.08
N TYR A 126 -7.82 -4.22 -3.95
CA TYR A 126 -7.04 -4.59 -5.12
C TYR A 126 -6.86 -3.42 -6.08
N TYR A 127 -7.94 -2.77 -6.52
CA TYR A 127 -7.83 -1.67 -7.47
C TYR A 127 -7.08 -0.47 -6.88
N TYR A 128 -7.33 -0.12 -5.61
CA TYR A 128 -6.55 0.92 -4.94
C TYR A 128 -5.06 0.56 -4.77
N ARG A 129 -4.74 -0.73 -4.60
CA ARG A 129 -3.35 -1.18 -4.61
C ARG A 129 -2.73 -0.98 -5.99
N VAL A 130 -3.39 -1.40 -7.06
CA VAL A 130 -2.87 -1.21 -8.44
C VAL A 130 -2.67 0.28 -8.74
N ILE A 131 -3.65 1.13 -8.40
CA ILE A 131 -3.56 2.58 -8.57
C ILE A 131 -2.36 3.15 -7.81
N ASN A 132 -2.25 2.89 -6.51
CA ASN A 132 -1.13 3.41 -5.69
C ASN A 132 0.24 2.96 -6.23
N ARG A 133 0.37 1.69 -6.65
CA ARG A 133 1.61 1.19 -7.25
C ARG A 133 1.93 1.83 -8.60
N SER A 134 0.90 2.13 -9.39
CA SER A 134 1.04 2.79 -10.69
C SER A 134 1.45 4.27 -10.51
N ASN A 135 0.82 4.97 -9.57
CA ASN A 135 1.17 6.33 -9.19
C ASN A 135 2.65 6.43 -8.81
N LEU A 136 3.11 5.51 -7.96
CA LEU A 136 4.51 5.45 -7.54
C LEU A 136 5.46 5.32 -8.74
N VAL A 137 5.13 4.44 -9.69
CA VAL A 137 5.91 4.28 -10.93
C VAL A 137 5.92 5.56 -11.75
N ILE A 138 4.79 6.23 -11.92
CA ILE A 138 4.68 7.45 -12.74
C ILE A 138 5.61 8.52 -12.16
N GLU A 139 5.62 8.71 -10.84
CA GLU A 139 6.47 9.71 -10.21
C GLU A 139 7.96 9.36 -10.28
N THR A 140 8.30 8.10 -10.00
CA THR A 140 9.70 7.68 -9.84
C THR A 140 10.40 7.36 -11.16
N VAL A 141 9.67 6.73 -12.10
CA VAL A 141 10.21 6.26 -13.37
C VAL A 141 9.97 7.25 -14.49
N LEU A 142 8.77 7.83 -14.56
CA LEU A 142 8.40 8.77 -15.64
C LEU A 142 8.70 10.23 -15.27
N GLN A 143 8.91 10.53 -13.98
CA GLN A 143 9.15 11.89 -13.47
C GLN A 143 8.04 12.87 -13.85
N GLU A 144 6.82 12.36 -14.03
CA GLU A 144 5.64 13.16 -14.29
C GLU A 144 4.92 13.46 -12.96
N PRO A 145 4.41 14.68 -12.76
CA PRO A 145 3.64 15.02 -11.57
C PRO A 145 2.40 14.15 -11.48
N GLN A 146 1.99 13.80 -10.25
CA GLN A 146 0.79 13.00 -10.06
C GLN A 146 -0.46 13.79 -10.48
N PRO A 147 -1.49 13.13 -11.05
CA PRO A 147 -2.72 13.81 -11.48
C PRO A 147 -3.43 14.57 -10.35
N GLU A 148 -3.27 14.11 -9.11
CA GLU A 148 -3.83 14.74 -7.92
C GLU A 148 -3.11 16.04 -7.53
N GLU A 149 -1.78 16.13 -7.71
CA GLU A 149 -1.04 17.39 -7.55
C GLU A 149 -1.34 18.38 -8.67
N GLU A 150 -1.54 17.89 -9.90
CA GLU A 150 -1.93 18.73 -11.04
C GLU A 150 -3.33 19.34 -10.84
N ALA A 151 -4.27 18.59 -10.24
CA ALA A 151 -5.62 19.07 -9.92
C ALA A 151 -5.64 20.18 -8.85
N ASP A 152 -4.71 20.15 -7.89
CA ASP A 152 -4.56 21.20 -6.87
C ASP A 152 -3.87 22.47 -7.43
N LEU A 153 -3.26 22.38 -8.61
CA LEU A 153 -2.61 23.50 -9.32
C LEU A 153 -3.54 24.25 -10.29
N MET A 154 -4.78 23.79 -10.48
CA MET A 154 -5.82 24.40 -11.34
C MET A 154 -6.87 25.15 -10.53
#